data_AF-A0AA91TS23-F1
#
_entry.id   AF-A0AA91TS23-F1
#
_cell.length_a   1.000
_cell.length_b   1.000
_cell.length_c   1.000
_cell.angle_alpha   90.00
_cell.angle_beta   90.00
_cell.angle_gamma   90.00
#
_symmetry.space_group_name_H-M   'P 1'
#
loop_
_entity.id
_entity.type
_entity.pdbx_description
1 polymer ?
#
loop_
_entity_poly.entity_id
_entity_poly.type
_entity_poly.pdbx_seq_one_letter_code
_entity_poly.pdbx_strand_id
1 'polypeptide(L)' 'MSNMKEEKNVNKNDGMNYAPKGQVNKVVEEGEFLFAAIGLDHGHIYGMCNGLIEAGGTLVAVYDPGATRF' A
#
# COMPACT_ATOMS: atom_id res chain seq x y z
N MET A 1 -15.96 -25.51 4.26
CA MET A 1 -15.80 -24.26 5.04
C MET A 1 -14.48 -23.64 4.64
N SER A 2 -14.32 -22.48 4.02
CA SER A 2 -15.18 -21.53 3.30
C SER A 2 -14.20 -20.50 2.74
N ASN A 3 -14.21 -20.33 1.41
CA ASN A 3 -13.72 -19.20 0.62
C ASN A 3 -12.26 -18.72 0.79
N MET A 4 -11.48 -18.86 -0.28
CA MET A 4 -10.79 -17.69 -0.86
C MET A 4 -10.94 -17.75 -2.38
N LYS A 5 -12.00 -17.09 -2.85
CA LYS A 5 -12.22 -16.75 -4.25
C LYS A 5 -11.38 -15.52 -4.58
N GLU A 6 -11.02 -15.41 -5.87
CA GLU A 6 -10.62 -14.20 -6.60
C GLU A 6 -9.16 -13.74 -6.50
N GLU A 7 -8.25 -14.41 -7.22
CA GLU A 7 -7.30 -13.66 -8.05
C GLU A 7 -8.09 -13.03 -9.20
N LYS A 8 -8.63 -11.81 -8.99
CA LYS A 8 -9.15 -11.01 -10.10
C LYS A 8 -8.01 -10.73 -11.07
N ASN A 9 -8.27 -10.82 -12.37
CA ASN A 9 -7.36 -10.40 -13.44
C ASN A 9 -6.92 -8.94 -13.23
N VAL A 10 -5.84 -8.73 -12.47
CA VAL A 10 -5.24 -7.40 -12.29
C VAL A 10 -4.56 -7.06 -13.61
N ASN A 11 -4.97 -5.94 -14.21
CA ASN A 11 -4.32 -5.45 -15.42
C ASN A 11 -2.92 -4.94 -15.06
N LYS A 12 -1.89 -5.72 -15.39
CA LYS A 12 -0.47 -5.35 -15.14
C LYS A 12 -0.03 -4.10 -15.89
N ASN A 13 -0.81 -3.64 -16.86
CA ASN A 13 -0.55 -2.40 -17.61
C ASN A 13 -1.24 -1.18 -16.98
N ASP A 14 -1.99 -1.34 -15.89
CA ASP A 14 -2.62 -0.22 -15.19
C ASP A 14 -1.61 0.47 -14.27
N GLY A 15 -0.94 1.51 -14.78
CA GLY A 15 0.03 2.28 -13.98
C GLY A 15 -0.58 2.97 -12.75
N MET A 16 -1.89 3.21 -12.70
CA MET A 16 -2.51 3.83 -11.54
C MET A 16 -2.70 2.84 -10.39
N ASN A 17 -3.21 1.64 -10.69
CA ASN A 17 -3.71 0.71 -9.68
C ASN A 17 -2.87 -0.58 -9.54
N TYR A 18 -1.99 -0.88 -10.50
CA TYR A 18 -1.11 -2.02 -10.40
C TYR A 18 0.05 -1.72 -9.44
N ALA A 19 -0.03 -2.28 -8.24
CA ALA A 19 1.07 -2.27 -7.27
C ALA A 19 1.67 -3.69 -7.18
N PRO A 20 2.90 -3.93 -7.69
CA PRO A 20 3.57 -5.20 -7.47
C PRO A 20 3.88 -5.39 -5.98
N LYS A 21 3.64 -6.59 -5.46
CA LYS A 21 4.03 -6.97 -4.10
C LYS A 21 5.44 -7.54 -4.10
N GLY A 22 6.28 -7.07 -3.18
CA GLY A 22 7.65 -7.53 -3.03
C GLY A 22 7.77 -8.73 -2.10
N GLN A 23 9.00 -9.18 -1.88
CA GLN A 23 9.30 -10.07 -0.75
C GLN A 23 9.53 -9.21 0.49
N VAL A 24 8.85 -9.54 1.59
CA VAL A 24 9.02 -8.87 2.88
C VAL A 24 10.48 -9.04 3.33
N ASN A 25 11.19 -7.92 3.49
CA ASN A 25 12.57 -7.85 3.94
C ASN A 25 12.68 -6.72 4.95
N LYS A 26 12.40 -7.05 6.22
CA LYS A 26 12.42 -6.06 7.30
C LYS A 26 13.85 -5.53 7.49
N VAL A 27 13.96 -4.21 7.50
CA VAL A 27 15.22 -3.47 7.80
C VAL A 27 15.14 -2.71 9.12
N VAL A 28 13.93 -2.56 9.67
CA VAL A 28 13.66 -1.99 10.99
C VAL A 28 12.67 -2.90 11.75
N GLU A 29 12.74 -2.83 13.07
CA GLU A 29 11.77 -3.48 13.96
C GLU A 29 10.47 -2.68 14.05
N GLU A 30 9.42 -3.35 14.56
CA GLU A 30 8.12 -2.72 14.75
C GLU A 30 8.23 -1.51 15.69
N GLY A 31 7.65 -0.39 15.27
CA GLY A 31 7.66 0.86 16.04
C GLY A 31 8.93 1.71 15.89
N GLU A 32 9.98 1.23 15.23
CA GLU A 32 11.20 2.02 14.99
C GLU A 32 11.03 3.06 13.89
N PHE A 33 10.14 2.80 12.93
CA PHE A 33 9.86 3.72 11.83
C PHE A 33 8.35 3.94 11.68
N LEU A 34 7.86 5.02 12.30
CA LEU A 34 6.49 5.46 12.17
C LEU A 34 6.37 6.44 11.00
N PHE A 35 5.38 6.24 10.13
CA PHE A 35 5.13 7.15 9.02
C PHE A 35 3.63 7.42 8.81
N ALA A 36 3.32 8.48 8.07
CA ALA A 36 1.96 8.85 7.67
C ALA A 36 1.90 9.04 6.15
N ALA A 37 0.73 8.80 5.56
CA ALA A 37 0.48 9.07 4.15
C ALA A 37 -0.45 10.28 3.98
N ILE A 38 -0.13 11.18 3.05
CA ILE A 38 -0.95 12.35 2.76
C ILE A 38 -1.22 12.43 1.26
N GLY A 39 -2.50 12.56 0.90
CA GLY A 39 -2.99 12.61 -0.48
C GLY A 39 -3.09 11.23 -1.13
N LEU A 40 -4.30 10.88 -1.61
CA LEU A 40 -4.60 9.57 -2.18
C LEU A 40 -5.04 9.64 -3.65
N ASP A 41 -4.84 10.79 -4.31
CA ASP A 41 -5.28 11.05 -5.68
C ASP A 41 -4.61 10.15 -6.74
N HIS A 42 -3.49 9.49 -6.41
CA HIS A 42 -2.72 8.67 -7.34
C HIS A 42 -2.32 7.33 -6.70
N GLY A 43 -2.72 6.21 -7.31
CA GLY A 43 -2.65 4.89 -6.68
C GLY A 43 -1.24 4.35 -6.42
N HIS A 44 -0.17 4.97 -6.95
CA HIS A 44 1.21 4.64 -6.53
C HIS A 44 1.43 4.78 -5.01
N ILE A 45 0.66 5.63 -4.33
CA ILE A 45 0.77 5.80 -2.86
C ILE A 45 0.57 4.48 -2.13
N TYR A 46 -0.27 3.58 -2.66
CA TYR A 46 -0.48 2.25 -2.07
C TYR A 46 0.76 1.37 -2.22
N GLY A 47 1.44 1.42 -3.38
CA GLY A 47 2.71 0.75 -3.60
C GLY A 47 3.82 1.29 -2.70
N MET A 48 3.88 2.62 -2.53
CA MET A 48 4.83 3.26 -1.62
C MET A 48 4.62 2.84 -0.17
N CYS A 49 3.38 2.91 0.34
CA CYS A 49 3.04 2.46 1.68
C CYS A 49 3.36 0.97 1.88
N ASN A 50 3.03 0.13 0.89
CA ASN A 50 3.32 -1.30 0.96
C ASN A 50 4.83 -1.57 1.04
N GLY A 51 5.65 -0.87 0.25
CA GLY A 51 7.11 -1.00 0.32
C GLY A 51 7.68 -0.63 1.69
N LEU A 52 7.17 0.44 2.31
CA LEU A 52 7.57 0.82 3.67
C LEU A 52 7.13 -0.20 4.73
N ILE A 53 5.93 -0.77 4.60
CA ILE A 53 5.42 -1.82 5.49
C ILE A 53 6.23 -3.11 5.33
N GLU A 54 6.54 -3.52 4.10
CA GLU A 54 7.39 -4.69 3.80
C GLU A 54 8.81 -4.53 4.35
N ALA A 55 9.28 -3.29 4.50
CA ALA A 55 10.55 -2.92 5.13
C ALA A 55 10.50 -2.87 6.67
N GLY A 56 9.33 -3.02 7.29
CA GLY A 56 9.14 -2.98 8.75
C GLY A 56 8.54 -1.68 9.31
N GLY A 57 8.25 -0.70 8.45
CA GLY A 57 7.62 0.56 8.85
C GLY A 57 6.16 0.40 9.31
N THR A 58 5.73 1.29 10.20
CA THR A 58 4.37 1.34 10.73
C THR A 58 3.64 2.57 10.24
N LEU A 59 2.58 2.38 9.43
CA LEU A 59 1.69 3.46 9.01
C LEU A 59 0.78 3.83 10.19
N VAL A 60 0.91 5.06 10.72
CA VAL A 60 0.17 5.50 11.91
C VAL A 60 -0.97 6.46 11.60
N ALA A 61 -0.96 7.12 10.45
CA ALA A 61 -2.00 8.06 10.06
C ALA A 61 -2.11 8.20 8.53
N VAL A 62 -3.31 8.52 8.08
CA VAL A 62 -3.58 8.90 6.69
C VAL A 62 -4.40 10.18 6.69
N TYR A 63 -4.05 11.13 5.83
CA TYR A 63 -4.82 12.35 5.64
C TYR A 63 -5.06 12.63 4.16
N ASP A 64 -6.33 12.81 3.79
CA ASP A 64 -6.73 13.22 2.46
C ASP A 64 -7.90 14.20 2.55
N PRO A 65 -7.67 15.52 2.34
CA PRO A 65 -8.74 16.51 2.38
C PRO A 65 -9.68 16.44 1.17
N GLY A 66 -9.37 15.63 0.15
CA GLY A 66 -10.06 15.57 -1.13
C GLY A 66 -10.56 14.18 -1.52
N ALA A 67 -11.08 13.40 -0.55
CA ALA A 67 -11.47 11.98 -0.68
C ALA A 67 -12.59 11.65 -1.71
N THR A 68 -12.86 12.50 -2.70
CA THR A 68 -13.98 12.39 -3.66
C THR A 68 -13.56 12.36 -5.14
N ARG A 69 -12.37 11.82 -5.46
CA ARG A 69 -11.94 11.68 -6.85
C ARG A 69 -11.59 10.22 -7.15
N PHE A 70 -12.61 9.48 -7.58
CA PHE A 70 -12.48 8.16 -8.23
C PHE A 70 -12.46 8.36 -9.75
#